data_AF-A0A327NHB2-F1
#
_entry.id   AF-A0A327NHB2-F1
#
_cell.length_a   1.000
_cell.length_b   1.000
_cell.length_c   1.000
_cell.angle_alpha   90.00
_cell.angle_beta   90.00
_cell.angle_gamma   90.00
#
_symmetry.space_group_name_H-M   'P 1'
#
loop_
_entity.id
_entity.type
_entity.pdbx_description
1 polymer ?
#
loop_
_entity_poly.entity_id
_entity_poly.type
_entity_poly.pdbx_seq_one_letter_code
_entity_poly.pdbx_strand_id
1 'polypeptide(L)'
;MGHENRAVCWIDDNTIAVTYNPFTEGDDNSDKDSANEIHIYTLSNHKIELTNKIKITKIDIITTEISYNKYLNSFIIFSDNLGVAVISLTGEILYHNSEFKVNNYFAQTNLFLTTKSKSVEINQIII
;
A
#
# COMPACT_ATOMS: atom_id res chain seq x y z
N MET A 1 -1.71 -15.63 -17.67
CA MET A 1 -1.04 -14.34 -17.41
C MET A 1 -2.14 -13.29 -17.29
N GLY A 2 -2.52 -12.97 -16.05
CA GLY A 2 -3.49 -11.93 -15.76
C GLY A 2 -2.76 -10.62 -15.48
N HIS A 3 -3.34 -9.49 -15.91
CA HIS A 3 -2.89 -8.18 -15.46
C HIS A 3 -3.50 -7.93 -14.08
N GLU A 4 -2.70 -7.97 -13.03
CA GLU A 4 -3.14 -7.50 -11.72
C GLU A 4 -3.03 -5.98 -11.64
N ASN A 5 -4.05 -5.34 -11.05
CA ASN A 5 -3.99 -3.92 -10.78
C ASN A 5 -3.03 -3.69 -9.61
N ARG A 6 -1.85 -3.14 -9.90
CA ARG A 6 -0.81 -2.84 -8.91
C ARG A 6 -1.07 -1.47 -8.32
N ALA A 7 -1.17 -1.42 -7.00
CA ALA A 7 -1.28 -0.17 -6.29
C ALA A 7 0.05 0.57 -6.40
N VAL A 8 0.00 1.87 -6.67
CA VAL A 8 1.20 2.72 -6.79
C VAL A 8 1.00 4.02 -6.03
N CYS A 9 2.04 4.48 -5.34
CA CYS A 9 2.06 5.82 -4.77
C CYS A 9 3.46 6.44 -4.84
N TRP A 10 3.48 7.77 -4.75
CA TRP A 10 4.72 8.52 -4.57
C TRP A 10 5.10 8.55 -3.08
N ILE A 11 6.38 8.30 -2.80
CA ILE A 11 6.99 8.54 -1.49
C ILE A 11 7.51 9.97 -1.42
N ASP A 12 8.16 10.41 -2.49
CA ASP A 12 8.68 11.75 -2.72
C ASP A 12 8.71 12.05 -4.23
N ASP A 13 9.32 13.16 -4.66
CA ASP A 13 9.34 13.58 -6.06
C ASP A 13 10.07 12.61 -7.02
N ASN A 14 10.93 11.73 -6.49
CA ASN A 14 11.77 10.84 -7.27
C ASN A 14 11.63 9.37 -6.88
N THR A 15 10.75 9.03 -5.94
CA THR A 15 10.63 7.69 -5.39
C THR A 15 9.17 7.22 -5.44
N ILE A 16 8.93 6.05 -6.04
CA ILE A 16 7.61 5.41 -6.11
C ILE A 16 7.62 4.08 -5.36
N ALA A 17 6.49 3.75 -4.77
CA ALA A 17 6.19 2.44 -4.21
C ALA A 17 5.16 1.73 -5.09
N VAL A 18 5.37 0.44 -5.38
CA VAL A 18 4.48 -0.37 -6.22
C VAL A 18 4.21 -1.70 -5.51
N THR A 19 2.94 -2.09 -5.36
CA THR A 19 2.61 -3.43 -4.83
C THR A 19 2.92 -4.52 -5.86
N TYR A 20 3.38 -5.67 -5.37
CA TYR A 20 3.91 -6.74 -6.19
C TYR A 20 3.57 -8.10 -5.58
N ASN A 21 3.13 -9.04 -6.41
CA ASN A 21 2.92 -10.42 -6.03
C ASN A 21 3.92 -11.30 -6.80
N PRO A 22 5.00 -11.79 -6.16
CA PRO A 22 5.98 -12.62 -6.84
C PRO A 22 5.38 -13.84 -7.54
N PHE A 23 4.37 -14.47 -6.94
CA PHE A 23 3.72 -15.65 -7.50
C PHE A 23 2.90 -15.36 -8.75
N THR A 24 2.07 -14.32 -8.73
CA THR A 24 1.28 -13.97 -9.93
C THR A 24 2.18 -13.47 -11.07
N GLU A 25 3.28 -12.81 -10.75
CA GLU A 25 4.26 -12.30 -11.72
C GLU A 25 5.16 -13.41 -12.28
N GLY A 26 5.16 -14.59 -11.65
CA GLY A 26 5.90 -15.76 -12.10
C GLY A 26 7.39 -15.69 -11.76
N ASP A 27 7.74 -15.06 -10.65
CA ASP A 27 9.12 -15.02 -10.16
C ASP A 27 9.64 -16.44 -9.90
N ASP A 28 10.86 -16.71 -10.34
CA ASP A 28 11.53 -17.98 -10.06
C ASP A 28 11.62 -18.21 -8.54
N ASN A 29 11.13 -19.37 -8.08
CA ASN A 29 11.03 -19.77 -6.67
C ASN A 29 9.91 -19.09 -5.87
N SER A 30 8.91 -18.49 -6.53
CA SER A 30 7.67 -18.07 -5.88
C SER A 30 6.57 -19.14 -6.00
N ASP A 31 5.73 -19.20 -4.97
CA ASP A 31 4.54 -20.03 -4.88
C ASP A 31 3.38 -19.24 -4.26
N LYS A 32 2.18 -19.82 -4.23
CA LYS A 32 0.97 -19.18 -3.68
C LYS A 32 1.10 -18.68 -2.22
N ASP A 33 2.10 -19.17 -1.49
CA ASP A 33 2.34 -18.86 -0.09
C ASP A 33 3.47 -17.83 0.08
N SER A 34 4.08 -17.40 -1.03
CA SER A 34 5.09 -16.36 -1.08
C SER A 34 4.52 -15.03 -0.63
N ALA A 35 5.31 -14.29 0.15
CA ALA A 35 4.91 -12.99 0.66
C ALA A 35 4.70 -11.99 -0.49
N ASN A 36 3.65 -11.18 -0.37
CA ASN A 36 3.51 -10.00 -1.21
C ASN A 36 4.61 -9.00 -0.89
N GLU A 37 4.95 -8.15 -1.86
CA GLU A 37 6.04 -7.17 -1.73
C GLU A 37 5.54 -5.75 -2.06
N ILE A 38 6.15 -4.75 -1.45
CA ILE A 38 6.13 -3.37 -1.93
C ILE A 38 7.52 -3.09 -2.50
N HIS A 39 7.59 -2.92 -3.82
CA HIS A 39 8.81 -2.54 -4.53
C HIS A 39 8.99 -1.02 -4.47
N ILE A 40 10.19 -0.58 -4.11
CA ILE A 40 10.56 0.83 -4.09
C ILE A 40 11.47 1.11 -5.27
N TYR A 41 11.05 2.02 -6.13
CA TYR A 41 11.85 2.45 -7.27
C TYR A 41 12.26 3.91 -7.12
N THR A 42 13.52 4.19 -7.46
CA THR A 42 14.04 5.55 -7.52
C THR A 42 14.27 5.95 -8.98
N LEU A 43 13.82 7.14 -9.32
CA LEU A 43 13.93 7.75 -10.64
C LEU A 43 15.09 8.77 -10.60
N SER A 44 16.16 8.51 -11.34
CA SER A 44 17.27 9.45 -11.46
C SER A 44 17.83 9.44 -12.87
N ASN A 45 18.12 10.62 -13.44
CA ASN A 45 18.79 10.76 -14.74
C ASN A 45 18.19 9.87 -15.87
N HIS A 46 16.86 9.83 -15.99
CA HIS A 46 16.12 8.98 -16.95
C HIS A 46 16.31 7.46 -16.74
N LYS A 47 16.77 7.03 -15.57
CA LYS A 47 16.84 5.63 -15.15
C LYS A 47 15.87 5.38 -14.02
N ILE A 48 15.31 4.17 -14.03
CA ILE A 48 14.45 3.63 -12.97
C ILE A 48 15.23 2.48 -12.35
N GLU A 49 15.47 2.56 -11.05
CA GLU A 49 16.20 1.54 -10.29
C GLU A 49 15.32 1.01 -9.16
N LEU A 50 15.22 -0.31 -9.04
CA LEU A 50 14.61 -0.95 -7.88
C LEU A 50 15.60 -0.87 -6.71
N THR A 51 15.31 -0.03 -5.71
CA THR A 51 16.21 0.23 -4.59
C THR A 51 15.87 -0.58 -3.35
N ASN A 52 14.62 -1.02 -3.21
CA ASN A 52 14.22 -1.86 -2.07
C ASN A 52 13.01 -2.76 -2.40
N LYS A 53 12.90 -3.87 -1.67
CA LYS A 53 11.75 -4.78 -1.65
C LYS A 53 11.30 -4.99 -0.22
N ILE A 54 10.10 -4.55 0.10
CA ILE A 54 9.53 -4.66 1.44
C ILE A 54 8.56 -5.84 1.45
N LYS A 55 8.89 -6.90 2.18
CA LYS A 55 8.04 -8.11 2.26
C LYS A 55 6.92 -7.91 3.27
N ILE A 56 5.69 -8.15 2.84
CA ILE A 56 4.49 -8.05 3.64
C ILE A 56 3.92 -9.44 3.87
N THR A 57 3.82 -9.84 5.13
CA THR A 57 3.26 -11.14 5.52
C THR A 57 1.85 -10.95 6.07
N LYS A 58 1.01 -12.00 5.96
CA LYS A 58 -0.31 -12.12 6.61
C LYS A 58 -1.46 -11.28 6.04
N ILE A 59 -1.19 -10.30 5.17
CA ILE A 59 -2.25 -9.53 4.50
C ILE A 59 -2.04 -9.53 2.99
N ASP A 60 -3.15 -9.58 2.27
CA ASP A 60 -3.14 -9.38 0.83
C ASP A 60 -3.17 -7.87 0.53
N ILE A 61 -2.13 -7.41 -0.18
CA ILE A 61 -1.97 -6.00 -0.58
C ILE A 61 -2.21 -5.82 -2.08
N ILE A 62 -2.60 -6.87 -2.79
CA ILE A 62 -2.92 -6.82 -4.21
C ILE A 62 -4.34 -6.31 -4.37
N THR A 63 -4.60 -5.54 -5.45
CA THR A 63 -5.89 -4.85 -5.68
C THR A 63 -6.30 -3.87 -4.57
N THR A 64 -5.33 -3.35 -3.82
CA THR A 64 -5.56 -2.31 -2.79
C THR A 64 -5.26 -0.91 -3.31
N GLU A 65 -5.66 0.10 -2.55
CA GLU A 65 -5.11 1.44 -2.66
C GLU A 65 -3.95 1.60 -1.68
N ILE A 66 -2.90 2.33 -2.09
CA ILE A 66 -1.71 2.59 -1.29
C ILE A 66 -1.43 4.10 -1.25
N SER A 67 -1.00 4.60 -0.10
CA SER A 67 -0.53 5.97 0.07
C SER A 67 0.63 5.99 1.05
N TYR A 68 1.67 6.79 0.78
CA TYR A 68 2.74 7.00 1.73
C TYR A 68 2.42 8.18 2.66
N ASN A 69 2.51 7.94 3.96
CA ASN A 69 2.36 8.98 4.97
C ASN A 69 3.73 9.36 5.53
N LYS A 70 4.20 10.56 5.16
CA LYS A 70 5.49 11.10 5.62
C LYS A 70 5.56 11.36 7.13
N TYR A 71 4.44 11.67 7.79
CA TYR A 71 4.40 11.96 9.22
C TYR A 71 4.53 10.68 10.05
N LEU A 72 3.95 9.59 9.57
CA LEU A 72 4.06 8.25 10.18
C LEU A 72 5.27 7.47 9.67
N ASN A 73 5.94 7.97 8.63
CA ASN A 73 6.95 7.23 7.87
C ASN A 73 6.51 5.80 7.53
N SER A 74 5.29 5.66 7.01
CA SER A 74 4.59 4.38 6.82
C SER A 74 3.66 4.41 5.61
N PHE A 75 3.35 3.23 5.07
CA PHE A 75 2.32 3.07 4.05
C PHE A 75 0.94 2.86 4.67
N ILE A 76 -0.04 3.55 4.13
CA ILE A 76 -1.46 3.34 4.40
C ILE A 76 -2.00 2.53 3.23
N ILE A 77 -2.47 1.32 3.51
CA ILE A 77 -3.06 0.43 2.51
C ILE A 77 -4.51 0.17 2.88
N PHE A 78 -5.41 0.27 1.91
CA PHE A 78 -6.81 0.00 2.16
C PHE A 78 -7.53 -0.62 0.96
N SER A 79 -8.56 -1.40 1.24
CA SER A 79 -9.53 -1.89 0.25
C SER A 79 -10.80 -2.39 0.94
N ASP A 80 -11.85 -2.63 0.16
CA ASP A 80 -13.09 -3.23 0.67
C ASP A 80 -12.87 -4.63 1.25
N ASN A 81 -11.85 -5.37 0.79
CA ASN A 81 -11.52 -6.69 1.35
C ASN A 81 -10.60 -6.58 2.57
N LEU A 82 -9.57 -5.73 2.49
CA LEU A 82 -8.53 -5.61 3.52
C LEU A 82 -8.99 -4.80 4.74
N GLY A 83 -9.89 -3.84 4.55
CA GLY A 83 -10.10 -2.75 5.50
C GLY A 83 -8.97 -1.74 5.40
N VAL A 84 -8.43 -1.27 6.53
CA VAL A 84 -7.29 -0.35 6.57
C VAL A 84 -6.12 -1.02 7.30
N ALA A 85 -4.93 -0.95 6.71
CA ALA A 85 -3.68 -1.35 7.31
C ALA A 85 -2.63 -0.21 7.26
N VAL A 86 -1.81 -0.12 8.30
CA VAL A 86 -0.62 0.74 8.36
C VAL A 86 0.61 -0.16 8.39
N ILE A 87 1.51 0.05 7.44
CA ILE A 87 2.67 -0.80 7.21
C ILE A 87 3.94 0.03 7.29
N SER A 88 4.90 -0.38 8.10
CA SER A 88 6.20 0.29 8.20
C SER A 88 7.04 0.12 6.93
N LEU A 89 8.12 0.90 6.81
CA LEU A 89 9.11 0.71 5.74
C LEU A 89 9.88 -0.63 5.83
N THR A 90 9.77 -1.37 6.93
CA THR A 90 10.37 -2.69 7.12
C THR A 90 9.37 -3.83 6.86
N GLY A 91 8.11 -3.51 6.54
CA GLY A 91 7.06 -4.49 6.25
C GLY A 91 6.31 -4.98 7.48
N GLU A 92 6.52 -4.35 8.64
CA GLU A 92 5.74 -4.63 9.85
C GLU A 92 4.35 -4.00 9.75
N ILE A 93 3.31 -4.77 10.10
CA ILE A 93 1.95 -4.26 10.21
C ILE A 93 1.81 -3.57 11.56
N LEU A 94 1.82 -2.24 11.55
CA LEU A 94 1.70 -1.41 12.74
C LEU A 94 0.24 -1.31 13.23
N TYR A 95 -0.70 -1.37 12.31
CA TYR A 95 -2.13 -1.37 12.57
C TYR A 95 -2.87 -2.11 11.47
N HIS A 96 -3.92 -2.85 11.82
CA HIS A 96 -4.83 -3.45 10.85
C HIS A 96 -6.23 -3.51 11.45
N ASN A 97 -7.22 -3.03 10.69
CA ASN A 97 -8.63 -3.16 11.02
C ASN A 97 -9.41 -3.55 9.76
N SER A 98 -9.82 -4.82 9.72
CA SER A 98 -10.59 -5.39 8.60
C SER A 98 -11.98 -4.77 8.46
N GLU A 99 -12.58 -4.28 9.54
CA GLU A 99 -13.95 -3.76 9.54
C GLU A 99 -14.01 -2.29 9.11
N PHE A 100 -12.88 -1.58 9.14
CA PHE A 100 -12.83 -0.18 8.78
C PHE A 100 -12.68 -0.01 7.27
N LYS A 101 -13.80 0.20 6.58
CA LYS A 101 -13.85 0.43 5.13
C LYS A 101 -13.90 1.93 4.82
N VAL A 102 -13.05 2.36 3.90
CA VAL A 102 -12.87 3.76 3.53
C VAL A 102 -12.88 3.89 2.01
N ASN A 103 -13.36 5.03 1.51
CA ASN A 103 -13.35 5.32 0.07
C ASN A 103 -12.06 6.02 -0.37
N ASN A 104 -11.41 6.76 0.53
CA ASN A 104 -10.18 7.46 0.20
C ASN A 104 -9.37 7.78 1.47
N TYR A 105 -8.09 8.06 1.26
CA TYR A 105 -7.16 8.53 2.28
C TYR A 105 -6.33 9.71 1.75
N PHE A 106 -6.28 10.79 2.55
CA PHE A 106 -5.54 12.01 2.24
C PHE A 106 -4.31 12.14 3.14
N ALA A 107 -3.14 11.78 2.60
CA ALA A 107 -1.87 11.76 3.34
C ALA A 107 -1.45 13.14 3.88
N GLN A 108 -1.86 14.24 3.23
CA GLN A 108 -1.50 15.60 3.67
C GLN A 108 -2.18 15.99 4.98
N THR A 109 -3.38 15.45 5.23
CA THR A 109 -4.22 15.78 6.39
C THR A 109 -4.43 14.60 7.34
N ASN A 110 -3.91 13.42 7.01
CA ASN A 110 -4.14 12.16 7.72
C ASN A 110 -5.62 11.78 7.86
N LEU A 111 -6.43 12.14 6.87
CA LEU A 111 -7.88 11.93 6.91
C LEU A 111 -8.29 10.77 6.02
N PHE A 112 -9.15 9.92 6.55
CA PHE A 112 -9.94 8.97 5.79
C PHE A 112 -11.30 9.58 5.48
N LEU A 113 -11.80 9.28 4.28
CA LEU A 113 -13.14 9.65 3.84
C LEU A 113 -13.95 8.39 3.61
N THR A 114 -15.14 8.33 4.22
CA THR A 114 -16.15 7.33 3.93
C THR A 114 -17.46 8.01 3.55
N THR A 115 -17.98 7.69 2.38
CA THR A 115 -19.29 8.12 1.91
C THR A 115 -20.29 6.99 2.10
N LYS A 116 -21.37 7.27 2.81
CA LYS A 116 -22.55 6.41 2.94
C LYS A 116 -23.71 7.08 2.21
N SER A 117 -24.79 6.34 2.00
CA SER A 117 -25.94 6.79 1.19
C SER A 117 -26.47 8.19 1.54
N LYS A 118 -26.37 8.62 2.81
CA LYS A 118 -26.84 9.94 3.29
C LYS A 118 -25.87 10.64 4.25
N SER A 119 -24.64 10.16 4.37
CA SER A 119 -23.66 10.78 5.28
C SER A 119 -22.25 10.68 4.73
N VAL A 120 -21.42 11.62 5.18
CA VAL A 120 -19.98 11.60 4.97
C VAL A 120 -19.34 11.49 6.35
N GLU A 121 -18.45 10.51 6.50
CA GLU A 121 -17.66 10.30 7.70
C GLU A 121 -16.21 10.63 7.40
N ILE A 122 -15.62 11.44 8.27
CA ILE A 122 -14.21 11.80 8.21
C ILE A 122 -13.56 11.28 9.48
N ASN A 123 -12.56 10.41 9.34
CA ASN A 123 -11.79 9.87 10.46
C ASN A 123 -10.34 10.32 10.30
N GLN A 124 -9.63 10.50 11.40
CA GLN A 124 -8.24 10.97 11.39
C GLN A 124 -7.32 9.97 12.09
N ILE A 125 -6.12 9.77 11.55
CA ILE A 125 -5.04 9.13 12.30
C ILE A 125 -4.47 10.16 13.28
N ILE A 126 -4.60 9.88 14.57
CA ILE A 126 -3.99 10.69 15.64
C ILE A 126 -2.56 10.18 15.84
N ILE A 127 -1.59 11.08 15.76
CA ILE A 127 -0.15 10.83 15.87
C ILE A 127 0.35 11.44 17.17
#